data_AF-A0A3A8QS22-F1
#
_entry.id   AF-A0A3A8QS22-F1
#
_cell.length_a   1.000
_cell.length_b   1.000
_cell.length_c   1.000
_cell.angle_alpha   90.00
_cell.angle_beta   90.00
_cell.angle_gamma   90.00
#
_symmetry.space_group_name_H-M   'P 1'
#
loop_
_entity.id
_entity.type
_entity.pdbx_description
1 polymer ?
#
loop_
_entity_poly.entity_id
_entity_poly.type
_entity_poly.pdbx_seq_one_letter_code
_entity_poly.pdbx_strand_id
1 'polypeptide(L)'
;QYPELARSSLSSEAGSSAGGEQPKFTAYTAGRHVLVKFAANDDGAAAQRWRELLICEGLALEAVQAAGIPAATSRSLRVEGYQFLEVERFDRIGERGRKALLSLMAIDNEYLGHEGKGSTWTSAARYLLERQSISDEDARRIRWLDTFGQLTGNTH
;
A
#
# COMPACT_ATOMS: atom_id res chain seq x y z
N GLN A 1 15.95 -9.31 -14.11
CA GLN A 1 15.11 -9.91 -13.07
C GLN A 1 13.69 -9.32 -12.98
N TYR A 2 13.48 -8.03 -12.67
CA TYR A 2 12.09 -7.52 -12.49
C TYR A 2 11.18 -7.65 -13.72
N PRO A 3 11.65 -7.39 -14.96
CA PRO A 3 10.83 -7.65 -16.15
C PRO A 3 10.39 -9.11 -16.31
N GLU A 4 11.26 -10.07 -15.96
CA GLU A 4 10.94 -11.50 -16.01
C GLU A 4 9.90 -11.89 -14.95
N LEU A 5 10.07 -11.40 -13.71
CA LEU A 5 9.10 -11.60 -12.62
C LEU A 5 7.75 -10.97 -12.95
N ALA A 6 7.75 -9.78 -13.57
CA ALA A 6 6.54 -9.11 -14.02
C ALA A 6 5.78 -9.96 -15.06
N ARG A 7 6.47 -10.43 -16.11
CA ARG A 7 5.87 -11.31 -17.12
C ARG A 7 5.32 -12.60 -16.50
N SER A 8 6.07 -13.22 -15.59
CA SER A 8 5.64 -14.42 -14.87
C SER A 8 4.41 -14.18 -13.98
N SER A 9 4.33 -13.03 -13.31
CA SER A 9 3.19 -12.71 -12.44
C SER A 9 1.89 -12.50 -13.20
N LEU A 10 1.97 -11.99 -14.43
CA LEU A 10 0.82 -11.81 -15.33
C LEU A 10 0.30 -13.13 -15.90
N SER A 11 1.15 -14.16 -16.04
CA SER A 11 0.77 -15.45 -16.61
C SER A 11 0.24 -16.47 -15.59
N SER A 12 0.49 -16.26 -14.29
CA SER A 12 -0.04 -17.13 -13.24
C SER A 12 -1.54 -16.83 -12.99
N GLU A 13 -2.37 -17.84 -12.69
CA GLU A 13 -3.80 -17.66 -12.33
C GLU A 13 -4.03 -16.77 -11.09
N ALA A 14 -2.98 -16.49 -10.30
CA ALA A 14 -2.97 -15.43 -9.29
C ALA A 14 -3.05 -14.01 -9.88
N GLY A 15 -2.93 -13.88 -11.19
CA GLY A 15 -3.21 -12.71 -12.01
C GLY A 15 -4.66 -12.71 -12.51
N SER A 16 -5.63 -13.02 -11.65
CA SER A 16 -7.05 -12.73 -11.91
C SER A 16 -7.24 -11.22 -11.96
N SER A 17 -6.81 -10.64 -13.08
CA SER A 17 -7.12 -9.28 -13.53
C SER A 17 -8.55 -9.23 -14.08
N ALA A 18 -9.48 -9.89 -13.39
CA ALA A 18 -10.90 -9.62 -13.52
C ALA A 18 -11.28 -8.63 -12.41
N GLY A 19 -10.82 -7.37 -12.49
CA GLY A 19 -11.21 -6.37 -11.49
C GLY A 19 -10.37 -5.09 -11.33
N GLY A 20 -9.55 -4.67 -12.30
CA GLY A 20 -8.94 -3.33 -12.24
C GLY A 20 -7.88 -3.12 -11.13
N GLU A 21 -7.41 -4.18 -10.47
CA GLU A 21 -6.32 -4.08 -9.51
C GLU A 21 -4.95 -3.93 -10.19
N GLN A 22 -4.10 -3.09 -9.61
CA GLN A 22 -2.74 -2.85 -10.09
C GLN A 22 -1.86 -4.11 -10.00
N PRO A 23 -1.15 -4.50 -11.08
CA PRO A 23 -0.24 -5.64 -11.08
C PRO A 23 0.90 -5.49 -10.06
N LYS A 24 1.17 -6.58 -9.31
CA LYS A 24 2.19 -6.61 -8.26
C LYS A 24 2.77 -8.01 -8.05
N PHE A 25 4.00 -8.09 -7.59
CA PHE A 25 4.64 -9.33 -7.12
C PHE A 25 5.50 -9.06 -5.89
N THR A 26 5.89 -10.10 -5.15
CA THR A 26 6.82 -9.98 -4.02
C THR A 26 8.19 -10.53 -4.37
N ALA A 27 9.25 -9.93 -3.84
CA ALA A 27 10.62 -10.40 -4.00
C ALA A 27 11.44 -10.24 -2.71
N TYR A 28 12.54 -10.98 -2.61
CA TYR A 28 13.57 -10.78 -1.60
C TYR A 28 14.86 -10.33 -2.28
N THR A 29 15.31 -9.11 -2.00
CA THR A 29 16.43 -8.47 -2.71
C THR A 29 17.25 -7.61 -1.77
N ALA A 30 18.58 -7.68 -1.90
CA ALA A 30 19.52 -6.94 -1.06
C ALA A 30 19.21 -7.06 0.45
N GLY A 31 18.82 -8.25 0.90
CA GLY A 31 18.49 -8.53 2.31
C GLY A 31 17.09 -8.10 2.77
N ARG A 32 16.25 -7.57 1.87
CA ARG A 32 14.95 -6.97 2.20
C ARG A 32 13.80 -7.67 1.49
N HIS A 33 12.66 -7.78 2.16
CA HIS A 33 11.41 -8.20 1.54
C HIS A 33 10.74 -6.99 0.90
N VAL A 34 10.36 -7.10 -0.37
CA VAL A 34 9.74 -6.00 -1.12
C VAL A 34 8.45 -6.46 -1.80
N LEU A 35 7.50 -5.53 -1.92
CA LEU A 35 6.36 -5.61 -2.82
C LEU A 35 6.67 -4.71 -4.02
N VAL A 36 6.68 -5.28 -5.21
CA VAL A 36 6.97 -4.56 -6.44
C VAL A 36 5.68 -4.40 -7.23
N LYS A 37 5.22 -3.16 -7.39
CA LYS A 37 4.09 -2.79 -8.24
C LYS A 37 4.62 -2.35 -9.59
N PHE A 38 3.89 -2.63 -10.68
CA PHE A 38 4.40 -2.31 -12.01
C PHE A 38 3.32 -1.98 -13.03
N ALA A 39 3.74 -1.25 -14.06
CA ALA A 39 2.96 -0.92 -15.23
C ALA A 39 3.80 -1.12 -16.49
N ALA A 40 3.21 -1.71 -17.53
CA ALA A 40 3.89 -2.00 -18.79
C ALA A 40 4.14 -0.73 -19.62
N ASN A 41 5.04 -0.87 -20.59
CA ASN A 41 5.29 0.13 -21.62
C ASN A 41 4.32 -0.03 -22.80
N ASP A 42 3.02 -0.08 -22.55
CA ASP A 42 2.08 0.11 -23.63
C ASP A 42 1.80 1.61 -23.80
N ASP A 43 1.54 2.01 -25.05
CA ASP A 43 1.19 3.39 -25.43
C ASP A 43 -0.30 3.68 -25.16
N GLY A 44 -1.00 2.79 -24.47
CA GLY A 44 -2.38 2.98 -24.08
C GLY A 44 -2.50 4.02 -22.97
N ALA A 45 -3.55 4.84 -23.04
CA ALA A 45 -3.88 5.81 -22.00
C ALA A 45 -4.04 5.16 -20.60
N ALA A 46 -4.44 3.88 -20.56
CA ALA A 46 -4.55 3.11 -19.33
C ALA A 46 -3.18 2.83 -18.69
N ALA A 47 -2.18 2.35 -19.45
CA ALA A 47 -0.87 2.11 -18.86
C ALA A 47 -0.14 3.40 -18.53
N GLN A 48 -0.29 4.45 -19.35
CA GLN A 48 0.24 5.77 -19.00
C GLN A 48 -0.28 6.23 -17.63
N ARG A 49 -1.61 6.14 -17.42
CA ARG A 49 -2.21 6.47 -16.13
C ARG A 49 -1.64 5.63 -14.99
N TRP A 50 -1.46 4.32 -15.20
CA TRP A 50 -0.86 3.46 -14.17
C TRP A 50 0.60 3.82 -13.86
N ARG A 51 1.39 4.20 -14.87
CA ARG A 51 2.78 4.68 -14.66
C ARG A 51 2.79 5.95 -13.82
N GLU A 52 1.92 6.89 -14.13
CA GLU A 52 1.78 8.14 -13.37
C GLU A 52 1.33 7.87 -11.93
N LEU A 53 0.35 6.98 -11.73
CA LEU A 53 -0.10 6.58 -10.40
C LEU A 53 1.01 5.93 -9.56
N LEU A 54 1.87 5.10 -10.15
CA LEU A 54 3.02 4.53 -9.45
C LEU A 54 4.02 5.58 -8.97
N ILE A 55 4.21 6.64 -9.76
CA ILE A 55 5.07 7.77 -9.37
C ILE A 55 4.41 8.55 -8.23
N CYS A 56 3.12 8.86 -8.36
CA CYS A 56 2.34 9.54 -7.32
C CYS A 56 2.34 8.77 -6.01
N GLU A 57 2.26 7.45 -6.04
CA GLU A 57 2.32 6.61 -4.84
C GLU A 57 3.68 6.71 -4.13
N GLY A 58 4.79 6.68 -4.88
CA GLY A 58 6.12 6.90 -4.31
C GLY A 58 6.27 8.27 -3.66
N LEU A 59 5.82 9.33 -4.35
CA LEU A 59 5.83 10.70 -3.83
C LEU A 59 4.93 10.85 -2.59
N ALA A 60 3.79 10.17 -2.56
CA ALA A 60 2.91 10.16 -1.40
C ALA A 60 3.62 9.55 -0.18
N LEU A 61 4.31 8.42 -0.34
CA LEU A 61 5.11 7.81 0.75
C LEU A 61 6.20 8.76 1.25
N GLU A 62 6.92 9.43 0.36
CA GLU A 62 7.93 10.44 0.71
C GLU A 62 7.31 11.61 1.48
N ALA A 63 6.14 12.10 1.05
CA ALA A 63 5.42 13.17 1.74
C ALA A 63 4.97 12.77 3.16
N VAL A 64 4.49 11.53 3.34
CA VAL A 64 4.14 10.99 4.67
C VAL A 64 5.38 10.93 5.57
N GLN A 65 6.52 10.45 5.04
CA GLN A 65 7.77 10.41 5.80
C GLN A 65 8.27 11.81 6.17
N ALA A 66 8.19 12.78 5.24
CA ALA A 66 8.56 14.17 5.49
C ALA A 66 7.67 14.85 6.55
N ALA A 67 6.43 14.40 6.70
CA ALA A 67 5.53 14.83 7.77
C ALA A 67 5.83 14.17 9.14
N GLY A 68 6.87 13.33 9.24
CA GLY A 68 7.28 12.64 10.46
C GLY A 68 6.42 11.42 10.81
N ILE A 69 5.61 10.93 9.87
CA ILE A 69 4.77 9.74 10.05
C ILE A 69 5.47 8.53 9.42
N PRO A 70 5.53 7.37 10.12
CA PRO A 70 6.11 6.17 9.53
C PRO A 70 5.39 5.75 8.25
N ALA A 71 6.14 5.66 7.15
CA ALA A 71 5.68 5.14 5.87
C ALA A 71 6.75 4.20 5.28
N ALA A 72 6.31 3.27 4.43
CA ALA A 72 7.21 2.32 3.79
C ALA A 72 8.20 3.04 2.87
N THR A 73 9.48 2.65 2.94
CA THR A 73 10.49 3.12 1.99
C THR A 73 10.15 2.59 0.60
N SER A 74 10.22 3.46 -0.40
CA SER A 74 9.97 3.08 -1.79
C SER A 74 11.08 3.52 -2.74
N ARG A 75 11.15 2.86 -3.90
CA ARG A 75 12.06 3.21 -4.99
C ARG A 75 11.36 3.05 -6.33
N SER A 76 11.37 4.12 -7.12
CA SER A 76 10.91 4.11 -8.51
C SER A 76 12.01 3.62 -9.45
N LEU A 77 11.70 2.69 -10.36
CA LEU A 77 12.64 2.19 -11.36
C LEU A 77 11.98 2.10 -12.73
N ARG A 78 12.74 2.39 -13.79
CA ARG A 78 12.33 2.17 -15.18
C ARG A 78 13.29 1.19 -15.85
N VAL A 79 12.78 0.04 -16.29
CA VAL A 79 13.60 -1.04 -16.86
C VAL A 79 12.81 -1.75 -17.96
N GLU A 80 13.42 -1.94 -19.14
CA GLU A 80 12.77 -2.60 -20.29
C GLU A 80 11.39 -2.01 -20.62
N GLY A 81 11.25 -0.69 -20.48
CA GLY A 81 10.01 0.06 -20.69
C GLY A 81 9.01 -0.02 -19.53
N TYR A 82 9.11 -1.00 -18.64
CA TYR A 82 8.23 -1.05 -17.46
C TYR A 82 8.55 0.08 -16.49
N GLN A 83 7.50 0.61 -15.86
CA GLN A 83 7.59 1.41 -14.65
C GLN A 83 7.37 0.49 -13.45
N PHE A 84 8.30 0.52 -12.49
CA PHE A 84 8.22 -0.22 -11.24
C PHE A 84 8.20 0.74 -10.05
N LEU A 85 7.46 0.37 -9.02
CA LEU A 85 7.56 0.90 -7.67
C LEU A 85 7.89 -0.25 -6.73
N GLU A 86 9.13 -0.29 -6.25
CA GLU A 86 9.56 -1.19 -5.19
C GLU A 86 9.20 -0.59 -3.84
N VAL A 87 8.44 -1.29 -3.00
CA VAL A 87 8.05 -0.86 -1.66
C VAL A 87 8.55 -1.88 -0.65
N GLU A 88 9.30 -1.43 0.34
CA GLU A 88 9.80 -2.29 1.41
C GLU A 88 8.67 -2.76 2.34
N ARG A 89 8.63 -4.07 2.60
CA ARG A 89 7.58 -4.67 3.41
C ARG A 89 7.85 -4.50 4.90
N PHE A 90 6.98 -3.75 5.57
CA PHE A 90 7.04 -3.58 7.03
C PHE A 90 6.46 -4.78 7.82
N ASP A 91 5.84 -5.76 7.15
CA ASP A 91 5.25 -6.97 7.75
C ASP A 91 6.23 -8.15 7.84
N ARG A 92 7.54 -7.90 7.72
CA ARG A 92 8.60 -8.92 7.69
C ARG A 92 9.66 -8.64 8.75
N ILE A 93 10.29 -9.71 9.26
CA ILE A 93 11.37 -9.65 10.24
C ILE A 93 12.48 -10.59 9.78
N GLY A 94 13.64 -10.03 9.43
CA GLY A 94 14.75 -10.81 8.88
C GLY A 94 14.36 -11.60 7.63
N GLU A 95 15.01 -12.73 7.41
CA GLU A 95 14.78 -13.56 6.21
C GLU A 95 13.43 -14.29 6.25
N ARG A 96 13.00 -14.79 7.42
CA ARG A 96 11.88 -15.75 7.55
C ARG A 96 10.74 -15.32 8.48
N GLY A 97 10.93 -14.25 9.25
CA GLY A 97 9.94 -13.77 10.21
C GLY A 97 8.85 -12.93 9.56
N ARG A 98 7.67 -12.92 10.20
CA ARG A 98 6.49 -12.16 9.77
C ARG A 98 5.88 -11.43 10.96
N LYS A 99 5.41 -10.20 10.73
CA LYS A 99 4.53 -9.47 11.65
C LYS A 99 3.08 -9.66 11.21
N ALA A 100 2.19 -9.86 12.17
CA ALA A 100 0.76 -9.89 11.89
C ALA A 100 0.30 -8.49 11.47
N LEU A 101 -0.59 -8.44 10.48
CA LEU A 101 -1.29 -7.24 10.05
C LEU A 101 -2.78 -7.56 9.99
N LEU A 102 -3.61 -6.62 10.44
CA LEU A 102 -5.06 -6.70 10.37
C LEU A 102 -5.55 -5.57 9.47
N SER A 103 -6.48 -5.88 8.57
CA SER A 103 -7.19 -4.86 7.80
C SER A 103 -8.17 -4.10 8.70
N LEU A 104 -8.52 -2.87 8.33
CA LEU A 104 -9.57 -2.14 9.05
C LEU A 104 -10.88 -2.92 9.09
N MET A 105 -11.24 -3.58 7.98
CA MET A 105 -12.45 -4.41 7.91
C MET A 105 -12.43 -5.56 8.92
N ALA A 106 -11.27 -6.21 9.13
CA ALA A 106 -11.15 -7.25 10.16
C ALA A 106 -11.33 -6.66 11.57
N ILE A 107 -10.82 -5.46 11.81
CA ILE A 107 -11.00 -4.75 13.08
C ILE A 107 -12.47 -4.31 13.27
N ASP A 108 -13.11 -3.81 12.22
CA ASP A 108 -14.49 -3.33 12.26
C ASP A 108 -15.47 -4.47 12.58
N ASN A 109 -15.34 -5.58 11.86
CA ASN A 109 -16.18 -6.77 12.03
C ASN A 109 -16.07 -7.37 13.44
N GLU A 110 -14.87 -7.38 14.03
CA GLU A 110 -14.62 -8.02 15.32
C GLU A 110 -14.83 -7.09 16.52
N TYR A 111 -14.41 -5.83 16.42
CA TYR A 111 -14.26 -4.95 17.59
C TYR A 111 -15.14 -3.70 17.59
N LEU A 112 -15.50 -3.16 16.41
CA LEU A 112 -16.21 -1.87 16.32
C LEU A 112 -17.73 -2.05 16.19
N GLY A 113 -18.17 -3.17 15.62
CA GLY A 113 -19.57 -3.47 15.32
C GLY A 113 -20.03 -2.77 14.05
N HIS A 114 -20.86 -3.46 13.26
CA HIS A 114 -21.33 -3.07 11.91
C HIS A 114 -22.27 -1.84 11.85
N GLU A 115 -22.08 -0.84 12.73
CA GLU A 115 -22.86 0.39 12.78
C GLU A 115 -22.16 1.57 12.06
N GLY A 116 -21.27 1.27 11.10
CA GLY A 116 -20.52 2.29 10.37
C GLY A 116 -19.39 2.96 11.18
N LYS A 117 -19.02 2.41 12.34
CA LYS A 117 -17.93 2.90 13.19
C LYS A 117 -16.56 2.77 12.51
N GLY A 118 -16.35 1.76 11.66
CA GLY A 118 -15.19 1.62 10.78
C GLY A 118 -15.38 2.13 9.35
N SER A 119 -16.38 2.98 9.08
CA SER A 119 -16.60 3.54 7.72
C SER A 119 -15.42 4.36 7.20
N THR A 120 -14.63 4.95 8.10
CA THR A 120 -13.36 5.63 7.79
C THR A 120 -12.30 5.25 8.81
N TRP A 121 -11.03 5.44 8.45
CA TRP A 121 -9.92 5.27 9.38
C TRP A 121 -10.01 6.25 10.56
N THR A 122 -10.45 7.49 10.31
CA THR A 122 -10.67 8.49 11.36
C THR A 122 -11.75 8.08 12.36
N SER A 123 -12.89 7.55 11.89
CA SER A 123 -13.98 7.11 12.78
C SER A 123 -13.57 5.89 13.60
N ALA A 124 -12.84 4.95 12.98
CA ALA A 124 -12.30 3.77 13.65
C ALA A 124 -11.29 4.14 14.73
N ALA A 125 -10.34 5.03 14.42
CA ALA A 125 -9.33 5.49 15.36
C ALA A 125 -9.95 6.14 16.60
N ARG A 126 -11.00 6.94 16.43
CA ARG A 126 -11.73 7.54 17.56
C ARG A 126 -12.27 6.47 18.50
N TYR A 127 -12.92 5.44 17.96
CA TYR A 127 -13.51 4.39 18.78
C TYR A 127 -12.46 3.51 19.46
N LEU A 128 -11.36 3.19 18.75
CA LEU A 128 -10.25 2.44 19.32
C LEU A 128 -9.58 3.22 20.47
N LEU A 129 -9.51 4.55 20.37
CA LEU A 129 -9.00 5.42 21.44
C LEU A 129 -9.95 5.44 22.65
N GLU A 130 -11.26 5.59 22.42
CA GLU A 130 -12.29 5.55 23.49
C GLU A 130 -12.23 4.23 24.29
N ARG A 131 -11.81 3.14 23.65
CA ARG A 131 -11.61 1.81 24.26
C ARG A 131 -10.20 1.57 24.78
N GLN A 132 -9.30 2.54 24.70
CA GLN A 132 -7.91 2.46 25.13
C GLN A 132 -7.09 1.37 24.40
N SER A 133 -7.51 0.97 23.19
CA SER A 133 -6.79 -0.01 22.36
C SER A 133 -5.62 0.61 21.59
N ILE A 134 -5.62 1.93 21.43
CA ILE A 134 -4.54 2.71 20.81
C ILE A 134 -4.26 3.97 21.63
N SER A 135 -3.08 4.56 21.42
CA SER A 135 -2.70 5.83 22.06
C SER A 135 -3.35 7.05 21.37
N ASP A 136 -3.38 8.19 22.07
CA ASP A 136 -3.75 9.49 21.48
C ASP A 136 -2.86 9.85 20.28
N GLU A 137 -1.59 9.46 20.31
CA GLU A 137 -0.65 9.71 19.23
C GLU A 137 -0.99 8.89 17.99
N ASP A 138 -1.31 7.61 18.14
CA ASP A 138 -1.71 6.75 17.03
C ASP A 138 -3.05 7.20 16.43
N ALA A 139 -4.02 7.59 17.28
CA ALA A 139 -5.28 8.14 16.81
C ALA A 139 -5.08 9.41 15.98
N ARG A 140 -4.13 10.28 16.38
CA ARG A 140 -3.75 11.49 15.63
C ARG A 140 -3.10 11.15 14.30
N ARG A 141 -2.16 10.20 14.27
CA ARG A 141 -1.47 9.75 13.04
C ARG A 141 -2.45 9.13 12.05
N ILE A 142 -3.37 8.28 12.51
CA ILE A 142 -4.37 7.64 11.65
C ILE A 142 -5.30 8.69 11.03
N ARG A 143 -5.79 9.65 11.82
CA ARG A 143 -6.61 10.76 11.30
C ARG A 143 -5.85 11.59 10.27
N TRP A 144 -4.57 11.87 10.51
CA TRP A 144 -3.74 12.60 9.56
C TRP A 144 -3.63 11.83 8.24
N LEU A 145 -3.34 10.52 8.29
CA LEU A 145 -3.20 9.66 7.11
C LEU A 145 -4.50 9.58 6.30
N ASP A 146 -5.63 9.43 6.97
CA ASP A 146 -6.96 9.42 6.35
C ASP A 146 -7.25 10.76 5.65
N THR A 147 -6.97 11.87 6.33
CA THR A 147 -7.14 13.22 5.77
C THR A 147 -6.21 13.47 4.59
N PHE A 148 -4.95 13.07 4.70
CA PHE A 148 -3.97 13.16 3.62
C PHE A 148 -4.45 12.38 2.39
N GLY A 149 -4.91 11.14 2.58
CA GLY A 149 -5.48 10.33 1.51
C GLY A 149 -6.63 11.03 0.78
N GLN A 150 -7.59 11.61 1.52
CA GLN A 150 -8.69 12.36 0.95
C GLN A 150 -8.22 13.57 0.12
N LEU A 151 -7.26 14.34 0.65
CA LEU A 151 -6.72 15.52 -0.03
C LEU A 151 -5.89 15.19 -1.28
N THR A 152 -5.28 14.00 -1.34
CA THR A 152 -4.52 13.53 -2.50
C THR A 152 -5.37 12.71 -3.49
N GLY A 153 -6.69 12.61 -3.28
CA GLY A 153 -7.59 11.85 -4.15
C GLY A 153 -7.49 10.32 -4.00
N ASN A 154 -6.97 9.83 -2.87
CA ASN A 154 -6.96 8.42 -2.50
C ASN A 154 -8.28 8.09 -1.77
N THR A 155 -9.38 8.00 -2.51
CA THR A 155 -10.75 7.90 -1.96
C THR A 155 -11.44 6.55 -2.27
N HIS A 156 -10.66 5.47 -2.37
CA HIS A 156 -11.18 4.13 -2.71
C HIS A 156 -11.25 3.20 -1.49
#